data_AF-A0A933QPB8-F1
#
_entry.id   AF-A0A933QPB8-F1
#
_cell.length_a   1.000
_cell.length_b   1.000
_cell.length_c   1.000
_cell.angle_alpha   90.00
_cell.angle_beta   90.00
_cell.angle_gamma   90.00
#
_symmetry.space_group_name_H-M   'P 1'
#
loop_
_entity.id
_entity.type
_entity.pdbx_description
1 polymer ?
#
loop_
_entity_poly.entity_id
_entity_poly.type
_entity_poly.pdbx_seq_one_letter_code
_entity_poly.pdbx_strand_id
1 'polypeptide(L)'
;MPQIFHRSTNTISRVSIFGLVFILAAILLVLWLLVRSEYATGVGVHLDQPVPFSHKHHVGDEGIDCRYCHTTVETAAFAGIPSVEICMNCHSQIWASSPVLAPVRDAFSKNTPMVWNRVYVLPDFVYFDHSIHVQKGVGCATCHGPIEQMPLTAKATSMQMEWCVECHRDPGKYLRPRDQVFKVDYVPPANQAALGQRLIAEYNVKSKLDCSVCHR
;
A
#
# COMPACT_ATOMS: atom_id res chain seq x y z
N MET A 1 -21.43 -62.34 -24.68
CA MET A 1 -20.91 -61.78 -23.41
C MET A 1 -22.06 -61.07 -22.70
N PRO A 2 -22.34 -61.35 -21.42
CA PRO A 2 -23.40 -60.66 -20.69
C PRO A 2 -23.06 -59.18 -20.51
N GLN A 3 -24.04 -58.30 -20.70
CA GLN A 3 -23.87 -56.87 -20.49
C GLN A 3 -23.75 -56.59 -19.00
N ILE A 4 -22.54 -56.26 -18.53
CA ILE A 4 -22.23 -56.07 -17.11
C ILE A 4 -22.70 -54.70 -16.60
N PHE A 5 -22.70 -53.65 -17.45
CA PHE A 5 -23.13 -52.30 -17.08
C PHE A 5 -24.32 -51.80 -17.91
N HIS A 6 -25.27 -51.14 -17.25
CA HIS A 6 -26.44 -50.56 -17.90
C HIS A 6 -26.04 -49.40 -18.85
N ARG A 7 -26.81 -49.14 -19.91
CA ARG A 7 -26.45 -48.11 -20.92
C ARG A 7 -26.35 -46.70 -20.32
N SER A 8 -27.06 -46.43 -19.24
CA SER A 8 -26.97 -45.16 -18.48
C SER A 8 -25.59 -44.94 -17.86
N THR A 9 -24.80 -46.00 -17.63
CA THR A 9 -23.46 -45.90 -17.08
C THR A 9 -22.54 -45.06 -17.97
N ASN A 10 -22.72 -45.08 -19.30
CA ASN A 10 -21.94 -44.20 -20.20
C ASN A 10 -22.21 -42.71 -19.95
N THR A 11 -23.48 -42.33 -19.74
CA THR A 11 -23.86 -40.95 -19.43
C THR A 11 -23.38 -40.57 -18.03
N ILE A 12 -23.58 -41.46 -17.04
CA ILE A 12 -23.15 -41.23 -15.66
C ILE A 12 -21.63 -41.05 -15.59
N SER A 13 -20.84 -41.91 -16.23
CA SER A 13 -19.39 -41.79 -16.26
C SER A 13 -18.92 -40.50 -16.95
N ARG A 14 -19.56 -40.09 -18.05
CA ARG A 14 -19.21 -38.81 -18.71
C ARG A 14 -19.53 -37.62 -17.83
N VAL A 15 -20.75 -37.56 -17.27
CA VAL A 15 -21.19 -36.45 -16.41
C VAL A 15 -20.37 -36.41 -15.12
N SER A 16 -20.01 -37.55 -14.53
CA SER A 16 -19.21 -37.58 -13.31
C SER A 16 -17.77 -37.14 -13.55
N ILE A 17 -17.13 -37.57 -14.66
CA ILE A 17 -15.77 -37.15 -15.00
C ILE A 17 -15.73 -35.66 -15.33
N PHE A 18 -16.57 -35.19 -16.26
CA PHE A 18 -16.59 -33.78 -16.62
C PHE A 18 -17.08 -32.91 -15.45
N GLY A 19 -18.11 -33.35 -14.74
CA GLY A 19 -18.62 -32.68 -13.54
C GLY A 19 -17.54 -32.52 -12.48
N LEU A 20 -16.76 -33.57 -12.20
CA LEU A 20 -15.65 -33.49 -11.26
C LEU A 20 -14.57 -32.51 -11.73
N VAL A 21 -14.19 -32.54 -13.01
CA VAL A 21 -13.20 -31.62 -13.57
C VAL A 21 -13.68 -30.16 -13.44
N PHE A 22 -14.93 -29.86 -13.81
CA PHE A 22 -15.47 -28.50 -13.70
C PHE A 22 -15.61 -28.04 -12.25
N ILE A 23 -16.02 -28.93 -11.33
CA ILE A 23 -16.09 -28.62 -9.90
C ILE A 23 -14.71 -28.31 -9.35
N LEU A 24 -13.69 -29.12 -9.65
CA LEU A 24 -12.32 -28.87 -9.20
C LEU A 24 -11.77 -27.57 -9.78
N ALA A 25 -11.99 -27.32 -11.08
CA ALA A 25 -11.58 -26.06 -11.70
C ALA A 25 -12.27 -24.84 -11.05
N ALA A 26 -13.57 -24.94 -10.75
CA ALA A 26 -14.32 -23.89 -10.07
C ALA A 26 -13.79 -23.66 -8.65
N ILE A 27 -13.51 -24.71 -7.88
CA ILE A 27 -12.93 -24.61 -6.54
C ILE A 27 -11.57 -23.92 -6.61
N LEU A 28 -10.69 -24.34 -7.52
CA LEU A 28 -9.37 -23.72 -7.70
C LEU A 28 -9.48 -22.26 -8.10
N LEU A 29 -10.41 -21.90 -8.98
CA LEU A 29 -10.67 -20.52 -9.37
C LEU A 29 -11.15 -19.68 -8.18
N VAL A 30 -12.09 -20.20 -7.38
CA VAL A 30 -12.59 -19.51 -6.19
C VAL A 30 -11.48 -19.31 -5.17
N LEU A 31 -10.68 -20.34 -4.88
CA LEU A 31 -9.53 -20.22 -3.97
C LEU A 31 -8.51 -19.19 -4.48
N TRP A 32 -8.21 -19.20 -5.78
CA TRP A 32 -7.31 -18.24 -6.40
C TRP A 32 -7.82 -16.80 -6.30
N LEU A 33 -9.12 -16.57 -6.52
CA LEU A 33 -9.75 -15.26 -6.36
C LEU A 33 -9.76 -14.79 -4.89
N LEU A 34 -10.03 -15.71 -3.96
CA LEU A 34 -10.05 -15.40 -2.52
C LEU A 34 -8.67 -14.97 -2.03
N VAL A 35 -7.60 -15.69 -2.39
CA VAL A 35 -6.23 -15.36 -1.96
C VAL A 35 -5.73 -14.04 -2.56
N ARG A 36 -6.27 -13.62 -3.72
CA ARG A 36 -5.96 -12.34 -4.36
C ARG A 36 -6.89 -11.19 -3.97
N SER A 37 -7.93 -11.46 -3.20
CA SER A 37 -8.92 -10.45 -2.83
C SER A 37 -8.38 -9.41 -1.83
N GLU A 38 -9.05 -8.26 -1.78
CA GLU A 38 -8.79 -7.22 -0.78
C GLU A 38 -8.97 -7.74 0.66
N TYR A 39 -9.89 -8.70 0.85
CA TYR A 39 -10.09 -9.38 2.13
C TYR A 39 -8.83 -10.12 2.60
N ALA A 40 -8.18 -10.87 1.71
CA ALA A 40 -6.96 -11.62 2.05
C ALA A 40 -5.73 -10.70 2.22
N THR A 41 -5.70 -9.57 1.52
CA THR A 41 -4.55 -8.62 1.56
C THR A 41 -4.70 -7.55 2.65
N GLY A 42 -5.89 -7.43 3.25
CA GLY A 42 -6.22 -6.42 4.26
C GLY A 42 -6.33 -5.01 3.69
N VAL A 43 -6.63 -4.88 2.39
CA VAL A 43 -6.91 -3.57 1.78
C VAL A 43 -8.23 -3.02 2.35
N GLY A 44 -8.26 -1.73 2.66
CA GLY A 44 -9.38 -1.05 3.33
C GLY A 44 -9.52 -1.32 4.82
N VAL A 45 -8.73 -2.25 5.38
CA VAL A 45 -8.75 -2.55 6.82
C VAL A 45 -7.83 -1.58 7.55
N HIS A 46 -8.37 -0.87 8.53
CA HIS A 46 -7.57 -0.06 9.45
C HIS A 46 -7.15 -0.91 10.66
N LEU A 47 -6.05 -0.53 11.28
CA LEU A 47 -5.57 -1.14 12.51
C LEU A 47 -5.77 -0.17 13.66
N ASP A 48 -6.15 -0.69 14.83
CA ASP A 48 -6.18 0.09 16.05
C ASP A 48 -4.80 0.65 16.34
N GLN A 49 -4.74 1.92 16.74
CA GLN A 49 -3.50 2.61 17.08
C GLN A 49 -3.54 2.99 18.56
N PRO A 50 -2.37 3.19 19.20
CA PRO A 50 -2.33 3.66 20.59
C PRO A 50 -3.05 5.00 20.80
N VAL A 51 -3.07 5.82 19.75
CA VAL A 51 -3.84 7.06 19.65
C VAL A 51 -4.50 7.08 18.27
N PRO A 52 -5.78 7.46 18.14
CA PRO A 52 -6.47 7.53 16.85
C PRO A 52 -5.96 8.71 16.02
N PHE A 53 -4.75 8.59 15.48
CA PHE A 53 -4.13 9.61 14.66
C PHE A 53 -4.85 9.76 13.31
N SER A 54 -5.32 10.97 13.03
CA SER A 54 -6.06 11.31 11.82
C SER A 54 -5.18 12.05 10.82
N HIS A 55 -4.79 11.36 9.74
CA HIS A 55 -4.13 12.02 8.60
C HIS A 55 -5.07 12.99 7.91
N LYS A 56 -6.38 12.70 7.90
CA LYS A 56 -7.38 13.63 7.38
C LYS A 56 -7.32 14.99 8.06
N HIS A 57 -7.21 15.01 9.38
CA HIS A 57 -7.13 16.28 10.10
C HIS A 57 -5.80 17.00 9.82
N HIS A 58 -4.67 16.32 10.01
CA HIS A 58 -3.35 16.97 9.92
C HIS A 58 -2.98 17.37 8.49
N VAL A 59 -3.29 16.53 7.50
CA VAL A 59 -2.89 16.75 6.10
C VAL A 59 -4.03 17.36 5.30
N GLY A 60 -5.23 16.81 5.41
CA GLY A 60 -6.39 17.26 4.63
C GLY A 60 -6.95 18.60 5.10
N ASP A 61 -7.20 18.72 6.40
CA ASP A 61 -7.85 19.90 6.97
C ASP A 61 -6.82 21.03 7.28
N GLU A 62 -5.65 20.70 7.84
CA GLU A 62 -4.61 21.68 8.25
C GLU A 62 -3.48 21.89 7.22
N GLY A 63 -3.38 21.05 6.19
CA GLY A 63 -2.41 21.23 5.11
C GLY A 63 -0.95 20.95 5.49
N ILE A 64 -0.68 20.16 6.52
CA ILE A 64 0.69 19.81 6.93
C ILE A 64 1.34 18.91 5.87
N ASP A 65 2.51 19.32 5.39
CA ASP A 65 3.31 18.54 4.43
C ASP A 65 3.76 17.20 5.03
N CYS A 66 3.69 16.12 4.23
CA CYS A 66 4.02 14.77 4.67
C CYS A 66 5.40 14.65 5.34
N ARG A 67 6.37 15.45 4.88
CA ARG A 67 7.77 15.41 5.34
C ARG A 67 7.97 16.01 6.71
N TYR A 68 7.01 16.80 7.21
CA TYR A 68 7.08 17.33 8.57
C TYR A 68 7.16 16.20 9.60
N CYS A 69 6.39 15.13 9.38
CA CYS A 69 6.40 13.94 10.23
C CYS A 69 7.30 12.82 9.67
N HIS A 70 7.28 12.60 8.36
CA HIS A 70 8.05 11.54 7.69
C HIS A 70 9.38 12.08 7.14
N THR A 71 10.24 12.52 8.06
CA THR A 71 11.41 13.35 7.74
C THR A 71 12.48 12.66 6.89
N THR A 72 12.52 11.33 6.87
CA THR A 72 13.54 10.55 6.14
C THR A 72 13.05 10.03 4.80
N VAL A 73 11.80 10.32 4.40
CA VAL A 73 11.19 9.77 3.18
C VAL A 73 11.95 10.11 1.90
N GLU A 74 12.65 11.24 1.87
CA GLU A 74 13.41 11.69 0.69
C GLU A 74 14.83 11.11 0.61
N THR A 75 15.38 10.64 1.74
CA THR A 75 16.81 10.36 1.90
C THR A 75 17.13 8.94 2.35
N ALA A 76 16.18 8.21 2.91
CA ALA A 76 16.38 6.87 3.42
C ALA A 76 15.41 5.85 2.82
N ALA A 77 15.76 4.57 2.97
CA ALA A 77 14.92 3.48 2.53
C ALA A 77 13.59 3.39 3.32
N PHE A 78 13.59 3.85 4.56
CA PHE A 78 12.42 3.90 5.43
C PHE A 78 11.96 5.35 5.61
N ALA A 79 10.66 5.61 5.44
CA ALA A 79 10.07 6.95 5.58
C ALA A 79 10.10 7.50 7.02
N GLY A 80 10.33 6.63 8.01
CA GLY A 80 10.26 7.01 9.41
C GLY A 80 8.83 7.00 9.93
N ILE A 81 8.66 6.69 11.21
CA ILE A 81 7.47 7.06 11.98
C ILE A 81 7.92 8.21 12.87
N PRO A 82 7.14 9.31 12.97
CA PRO A 82 7.55 10.49 13.72
C PRO A 82 7.84 10.13 15.18
N SER A 83 8.84 10.78 15.73
CA SER A 83 9.12 10.73 17.16
C SER A 83 8.03 11.51 17.93
N VAL A 84 7.92 11.26 19.23
CA VAL A 84 6.86 11.87 20.06
C VAL A 84 7.05 13.38 20.18
N GLU A 85 8.30 13.85 20.07
CA GLU A 85 8.68 15.27 20.07
C GLU A 85 7.97 16.04 18.94
N ILE A 86 7.84 15.46 17.74
CA ILE A 86 7.15 16.11 16.61
C ILE A 86 5.68 16.38 16.96
N CYS A 87 5.01 15.45 17.63
CA CYS A 87 3.63 15.64 18.11
C CYS A 87 3.56 16.79 19.13
N MET A 88 4.56 16.88 20.01
CA MET A 88 4.59 17.85 21.11
C MET A 88 5.00 19.27 20.68
N ASN A 89 5.57 19.45 19.48
CA ASN A 89 5.82 20.78 18.90
C ASN A 89 4.55 21.64 18.88
N CYS A 90 3.39 21.01 18.66
CA CYS A 90 2.08 21.67 18.68
C CYS A 90 1.27 21.26 19.92
N HIS A 91 1.21 19.96 20.24
CA HIS A 91 0.30 19.45 21.29
C HIS A 91 0.73 19.76 22.73
N SER A 92 1.88 20.43 22.91
CA SER A 92 2.19 21.11 24.17
C SER A 92 1.29 22.34 24.43
N GLN A 93 0.69 22.91 23.38
CA GLN A 93 -0.14 24.12 23.44
C GLN A 93 -1.58 23.85 22.96
N ILE A 94 -1.74 23.12 21.87
CA ILE A 94 -3.06 22.81 21.30
C ILE A 94 -3.57 21.46 21.80
N TRP A 95 -4.82 21.41 22.28
CA TRP A 95 -5.42 20.20 22.83
C TRP A 95 -4.58 19.54 23.94
N ALA A 96 -3.77 20.32 24.64
CA ALA A 96 -2.75 19.83 25.55
C ALA A 96 -3.33 18.97 26.69
N SER A 97 -4.57 19.23 27.12
CA SER A 97 -5.27 18.47 28.17
C SER A 97 -6.23 17.40 27.62
N SER A 98 -6.30 17.20 26.29
CA SER A 98 -7.21 16.21 25.69
C SER A 98 -6.92 14.80 26.23
N PRO A 99 -7.95 14.06 26.70
CA PRO A 99 -7.77 12.69 27.17
C PRO A 99 -7.19 11.76 26.09
N VAL A 100 -7.55 11.99 24.82
CA VAL A 100 -7.09 11.17 23.68
C VAL A 100 -5.56 11.26 23.49
N LEU A 101 -4.95 12.37 23.87
CA LEU A 101 -3.50 12.59 23.75
C LEU A 101 -2.72 12.15 25.01
N ALA A 102 -3.38 11.55 26.01
CA ALA A 102 -2.70 11.04 27.20
C ALA A 102 -1.53 10.09 26.86
N PRO A 103 -1.66 9.13 25.92
CA PRO A 103 -0.53 8.27 25.56
C PRO A 103 0.66 9.05 24.96
N VAL A 104 0.41 10.09 24.17
CA VAL A 104 1.47 10.94 23.59
C VAL A 104 2.21 11.69 24.69
N ARG A 105 1.49 12.31 25.63
CA ARG A 105 2.10 13.04 26.76
C ARG A 105 2.89 12.12 27.66
N ASP A 106 2.34 10.95 27.97
CA ASP A 106 3.00 9.94 28.78
C ASP A 106 4.31 9.50 28.12
N ALA A 107 4.26 9.17 26.82
CA ALA A 107 5.41 8.74 26.05
C ALA A 107 6.50 9.84 26.02
N PHE A 108 6.11 11.10 25.84
CA PHE A 108 7.01 12.25 25.86
C PHE A 108 7.67 12.44 27.24
N SER A 109 6.88 12.43 28.33
CA SER A 109 7.39 12.63 29.69
C SER A 109 8.35 11.54 30.16
N LYS A 110 8.11 10.31 29.71
CA LYS A 110 8.92 9.12 30.05
C LYS A 110 10.09 8.91 29.08
N ASN A 111 10.20 9.73 28.03
CA ASN A 111 11.16 9.58 26.95
C ASN A 111 11.13 8.17 26.33
N THR A 112 9.92 7.63 26.12
CA THR A 112 9.69 6.32 25.54
C THR A 112 9.01 6.45 24.18
N PRO A 113 9.45 5.70 23.15
CA PRO A 113 8.83 5.77 21.85
C PRO A 113 7.41 5.20 21.86
N MET A 114 6.55 5.76 21.02
CA MET A 114 5.21 5.22 20.76
C MET A 114 5.31 3.96 19.89
N VAL A 115 4.61 2.90 20.30
CA VAL A 115 4.56 1.63 19.56
C VAL A 115 3.36 1.62 18.62
N TRP A 116 3.59 1.99 17.36
CA TRP A 116 2.55 2.06 16.33
C TRP A 116 2.32 0.72 15.65
N ASN A 117 1.07 0.43 15.30
CA ASN A 117 0.71 -0.72 14.49
C ASN A 117 0.87 -0.37 13.00
N ARG A 118 1.88 -0.93 12.35
CA ARG A 118 2.19 -0.64 10.94
C ARG A 118 1.11 -1.20 10.02
N VAL A 119 0.48 -0.32 9.25
CA VAL A 119 -0.55 -0.69 8.25
C VAL A 119 0.07 -1.32 7.00
N TYR A 120 1.23 -0.80 6.58
CA TYR A 120 2.02 -1.36 5.48
C TYR A 120 3.17 -2.17 6.05
N VAL A 121 3.12 -3.48 5.85
CA VAL A 121 4.19 -4.42 6.22
C VAL A 121 4.51 -5.25 4.99
N LEU A 122 5.76 -5.17 4.55
CA LEU A 122 6.31 -6.07 3.54
C LEU A 122 7.05 -7.21 4.25
N PRO A 123 7.15 -8.40 3.65
CA PRO A 123 7.95 -9.48 4.21
C PRO A 123 9.42 -9.09 4.37
N ASP A 124 10.10 -9.64 5.37
CA ASP A 124 11.50 -9.28 5.71
C ASP A 124 12.51 -9.55 4.58
N PHE A 125 12.17 -10.44 3.64
CA PHE A 125 12.97 -10.72 2.44
C PHE A 125 12.73 -9.71 1.29
N VAL A 126 11.98 -8.63 1.56
CA VAL A 126 11.70 -7.55 0.62
C VAL A 126 12.32 -6.26 1.14
N TYR A 127 13.27 -5.73 0.38
CA TYR A 127 13.93 -4.46 0.65
C TYR A 127 13.27 -3.38 -0.20
N PHE A 128 12.51 -2.54 0.47
CA PHE A 128 11.89 -1.37 -0.14
C PHE A 128 12.66 -0.11 0.25
N ASP A 129 12.86 0.78 -0.72
CA ASP A 129 13.55 2.05 -0.50
C ASP A 129 12.64 3.23 -0.89
N HIS A 130 12.18 4.03 0.07
CA HIS A 130 11.32 5.18 -0.21
C HIS A 130 12.02 6.27 -1.04
N SER A 131 13.27 6.57 -0.70
CA SER A 131 14.01 7.70 -1.27
C SER A 131 14.11 7.62 -2.79
N ILE A 132 14.38 6.43 -3.33
CA ILE A 132 14.50 6.26 -4.79
C ILE A 132 13.17 6.51 -5.51
N HIS A 133 12.04 6.09 -4.94
CA HIS A 133 10.73 6.29 -5.56
C HIS A 133 10.35 7.77 -5.59
N VAL A 134 10.52 8.46 -4.46
CA VAL A 134 10.28 9.91 -4.33
C VAL A 134 11.18 10.69 -5.30
N GLN A 135 12.48 10.40 -5.32
CA GLN A 135 13.45 11.08 -6.20
C GLN A 135 13.20 10.81 -7.70
N LYS A 136 12.55 9.68 -8.03
CA LYS A 136 12.13 9.36 -9.40
C LYS A 136 10.73 9.84 -9.75
N GLY A 137 10.06 10.58 -8.86
CA GLY A 137 8.77 11.22 -9.15
C GLY A 137 7.56 10.32 -8.93
N VAL A 138 7.64 9.34 -8.02
CA VAL A 138 6.47 8.57 -7.57
C VAL A 138 5.86 9.28 -6.37
N GLY A 139 4.59 9.68 -6.48
CA GLY A 139 3.87 10.35 -5.40
C GLY A 139 3.35 9.41 -4.32
N CYS A 140 3.19 9.92 -3.09
CA CYS A 140 2.75 9.14 -1.93
C CYS A 140 1.39 8.46 -2.17
N ALA A 141 0.44 9.20 -2.76
CA ALA A 141 -0.92 8.73 -2.99
C ALA A 141 -1.03 7.55 -3.98
N THR A 142 -0.04 7.38 -4.86
CA THR A 142 0.01 6.23 -5.77
C THR A 142 0.11 4.91 -4.99
N CYS A 143 0.90 4.89 -3.92
CA CYS A 143 1.15 3.70 -3.09
C CYS A 143 0.22 3.64 -1.88
N HIS A 144 -0.01 4.77 -1.24
CA HIS A 144 -0.71 4.86 0.04
C HIS A 144 -2.20 5.23 -0.08
N GLY A 145 -2.68 5.57 -1.28
CA GLY A 145 -4.02 6.09 -1.49
C GLY A 145 -4.18 7.53 -1.00
N PRO A 146 -5.42 8.05 -0.94
CA PRO A 146 -5.71 9.41 -0.49
C PRO A 146 -5.61 9.52 1.04
N ILE A 147 -4.39 9.48 1.57
CA ILE A 147 -4.11 9.52 3.02
C ILE A 147 -4.69 10.78 3.68
N GLU A 148 -4.73 11.90 2.96
CA GLU A 148 -5.35 13.16 3.39
C GLU A 148 -6.87 13.06 3.58
N GLN A 149 -7.49 11.96 3.15
CA GLN A 149 -8.92 11.69 3.36
C GLN A 149 -9.14 10.61 4.41
N MET A 150 -8.08 10.05 5.02
CA MET A 150 -8.16 8.93 5.97
C MET A 150 -8.14 9.42 7.42
N PRO A 151 -9.27 9.39 8.15
CA PRO A 151 -9.29 9.64 9.60
C PRO A 151 -8.61 8.50 10.37
N LEU A 152 -8.71 7.28 9.85
CA LEU A 152 -7.98 6.12 10.32
C LEU A 152 -7.25 5.53 9.12
N THR A 153 -5.96 5.30 9.27
CA THR A 153 -5.13 4.87 8.15
C THR A 153 -5.42 3.41 7.83
N ALA A 154 -5.70 3.14 6.56
CA ALA A 154 -5.91 1.80 6.03
C ALA A 154 -5.00 1.55 4.83
N LYS A 155 -4.78 0.28 4.52
CA LYS A 155 -4.00 -0.10 3.35
C LYS A 155 -4.84 0.17 2.10
N ALA A 156 -4.33 0.93 1.13
CA ALA A 156 -5.02 1.27 -0.11
C ALA A 156 -4.65 0.35 -1.27
N THR A 157 -3.49 -0.32 -1.18
CA THR A 157 -2.95 -1.18 -2.24
C THR A 157 -2.53 -2.53 -1.68
N SER A 158 -2.58 -3.58 -2.48
CA SER A 158 -2.34 -4.95 -1.98
C SER A 158 -0.91 -5.17 -1.49
N MET A 159 0.05 -4.40 -2.00
CA MET A 159 1.49 -4.57 -1.80
C MET A 159 2.00 -5.98 -2.16
N GLN A 160 1.26 -6.67 -3.01
CA GLN A 160 1.71 -7.92 -3.61
C GLN A 160 2.76 -7.63 -4.69
N MET A 161 3.64 -8.61 -4.93
CA MET A 161 4.69 -8.49 -5.94
C MET A 161 4.15 -8.07 -7.32
N GLU A 162 2.96 -8.57 -7.72
CA GLU A 162 2.40 -8.23 -9.03
C GLU A 162 2.12 -6.73 -9.18
N TRP A 163 1.67 -6.07 -8.11
CA TRP A 163 1.41 -4.64 -8.09
C TRP A 163 2.70 -3.82 -8.25
N CYS A 164 3.75 -4.21 -7.52
CA CYS A 164 5.07 -3.58 -7.65
C CYS A 164 5.64 -3.77 -9.06
N VAL A 165 5.54 -5.00 -9.59
CA VAL A 165 6.07 -5.37 -10.91
C VAL A 165 5.30 -4.69 -12.03
N GLU A 166 3.97 -4.50 -11.91
CA GLU A 166 3.18 -3.75 -12.88
C GLU A 166 3.70 -2.32 -13.02
N CYS A 167 3.91 -1.63 -11.90
CA CYS A 167 4.52 -0.30 -11.89
C CYS A 167 5.94 -0.31 -12.45
N HIS A 168 6.78 -1.28 -12.07
CA HIS A 168 8.16 -1.36 -12.57
C HIS A 168 8.24 -1.70 -14.07
N ARG A 169 7.23 -2.37 -14.64
CA ARG A 169 7.12 -2.64 -16.10
C ARG A 169 6.77 -1.39 -16.87
N ASP A 170 5.86 -0.57 -16.34
CA ASP A 170 5.36 0.63 -17.02
C ASP A 170 5.24 1.81 -16.04
N PRO A 171 6.38 2.37 -15.57
CA PRO A 171 6.38 3.39 -14.52
C PRO A 171 5.73 4.71 -15.00
N GLY A 172 5.74 4.97 -16.31
CA GLY A 172 5.23 6.20 -16.90
C GLY A 172 3.76 6.47 -16.60
N LYS A 173 2.96 5.42 -16.34
CA LYS A 173 1.57 5.56 -15.89
C LYS A 173 1.43 6.25 -14.53
N TYR A 174 2.45 6.19 -13.69
CA TYR A 174 2.39 6.58 -12.28
C TYR A 174 3.34 7.74 -11.93
N LEU A 175 4.33 8.01 -12.78
CA LEU A 175 5.26 9.12 -12.56
C LEU A 175 4.56 10.48 -12.65
N ARG A 176 5.00 11.39 -11.80
CA ARG A 176 4.60 12.80 -11.79
C ARG A 176 5.83 13.72 -11.67
N PRO A 177 5.70 15.01 -11.99
CA PRO A 177 6.77 15.97 -11.76
C PRO A 177 7.22 15.98 -10.29
N ARG A 178 8.52 16.18 -10.02
CA ARG A 178 9.10 16.06 -8.65
C ARG A 178 8.48 17.05 -7.66
N ASP A 179 8.16 18.24 -8.12
CA ASP A 179 7.46 19.29 -7.37
C ASP A 179 6.02 18.91 -7.00
N GLN A 180 5.46 17.85 -7.59
CA GLN A 180 4.11 17.35 -7.34
C GLN A 180 4.08 16.03 -6.54
N VAL A 181 5.24 15.52 -6.10
CA VAL A 181 5.35 14.23 -5.38
C VAL A 181 4.56 14.23 -4.06
N PHE A 182 4.64 15.32 -3.31
CA PHE A 182 3.97 15.49 -2.01
C PHE A 182 2.61 16.18 -2.12
N LYS A 183 2.18 16.54 -3.33
CA LYS A 183 0.89 17.16 -3.55
C LYS A 183 -0.23 16.11 -3.45
N VAL A 184 -1.12 16.31 -2.49
CA VAL A 184 -2.21 15.36 -2.15
C VAL A 184 -3.33 15.36 -3.19
N ASP A 185 -3.63 16.51 -3.78
CA ASP A 185 -4.67 16.72 -4.80
C ASP A 185 -4.14 16.57 -6.24
N TYR A 186 -2.99 15.92 -6.43
CA TYR A 186 -2.46 15.68 -7.78
C TYR A 186 -3.35 14.72 -8.55
N VAL A 187 -3.95 15.22 -9.64
CA VAL A 187 -4.67 14.42 -10.62
C VAL A 187 -3.78 14.22 -11.85
N PRO A 188 -3.53 12.97 -12.29
CA PRO A 188 -2.80 12.73 -13.53
C PRO A 188 -3.48 13.44 -14.71
N PRO A 189 -2.73 14.17 -15.55
CA PRO A 189 -3.32 14.87 -16.69
C PRO A 189 -3.81 13.87 -17.76
N ALA A 190 -4.71 14.33 -18.64
CA ALA A 190 -5.26 13.50 -19.72
C ALA A 190 -4.16 12.90 -20.65
N ASN A 191 -3.01 13.58 -20.76
CA ASN A 191 -1.85 13.13 -21.53
C ASN A 191 -0.78 12.41 -20.68
N GLN A 192 -1.18 11.72 -19.60
CA GLN A 192 -0.26 11.02 -18.69
C GLN A 192 0.74 10.11 -19.42
N ALA A 193 0.35 9.44 -20.50
CA ALA A 193 1.27 8.59 -21.26
C ALA A 193 2.46 9.39 -21.85
N ALA A 194 2.18 10.55 -22.44
CA ALA A 194 3.22 11.42 -23.00
C ALA A 194 4.08 12.06 -21.90
N LEU A 195 3.44 12.51 -20.80
CA LEU A 195 4.13 13.03 -19.63
C LEU A 195 5.05 11.97 -19.02
N GLY A 196 4.55 10.76 -18.80
CA GLY A 196 5.28 9.63 -18.23
C GLY A 196 6.52 9.29 -19.04
N GLN A 197 6.41 9.20 -20.37
CA GLN A 197 7.58 8.95 -21.23
C GLN A 197 8.63 10.06 -21.15
N ARG A 198 8.19 11.33 -21.10
CA ARG A 198 9.09 12.46 -20.88
C ARG A 198 9.81 12.35 -19.53
N LEU A 199 9.08 12.06 -18.46
CA LEU A 199 9.64 11.94 -17.11
C LEU A 199 10.57 10.73 -16.97
N ILE A 200 10.28 9.61 -17.64
CA ILE A 200 11.18 8.45 -17.70
C ILE A 200 12.55 8.88 -18.28
N ALA A 201 12.54 9.61 -19.39
CA ALA A 201 13.75 10.10 -20.03
C ALA A 201 14.47 11.13 -19.15
N GLU A 202 13.75 12.13 -18.65
CA GLU A 202 14.30 13.22 -17.84
C GLU A 202 14.91 12.72 -16.52
N TYR A 203 14.25 11.77 -15.85
CA TYR A 203 14.70 11.24 -14.56
C TYR A 203 15.55 9.98 -14.70
N ASN A 204 15.85 9.54 -15.93
CA ASN A 204 16.60 8.31 -16.22
C ASN A 204 16.03 7.12 -15.42
N VAL A 205 14.72 6.93 -15.51
CA VAL A 205 14.02 5.81 -14.88
C VAL A 205 14.23 4.58 -15.74
N LYS A 206 14.69 3.49 -15.13
CA LYS A 206 14.89 2.21 -15.79
C LYS A 206 13.84 1.24 -15.26
N SER A 207 13.25 0.46 -16.15
CA SER A 207 12.49 -0.72 -15.72
C SER A 207 13.46 -1.69 -15.04
N LYS A 208 13.13 -2.10 -13.81
CA LYS A 208 13.96 -2.91 -12.93
C LYS A 208 13.12 -4.08 -12.44
N LEU A 209 13.31 -5.25 -13.06
CA LEU A 209 12.52 -6.46 -12.82
C LEU A 209 13.36 -7.62 -12.28
N ASP A 210 14.64 -7.39 -12.05
CA ASP A 210 15.56 -8.39 -11.51
C ASP A 210 15.29 -8.61 -10.02
N CYS A 211 15.38 -9.86 -9.54
CA CYS A 211 15.14 -10.19 -8.13
C CYS A 211 16.06 -9.40 -7.18
N SER A 212 17.30 -9.12 -7.58
CA SER A 212 18.29 -8.38 -6.77
C SER A 212 17.90 -6.93 -6.47
N VAL A 213 16.87 -6.40 -7.13
CA VAL A 213 16.33 -5.07 -6.87
C VAL A 213 15.61 -5.04 -5.52
N CYS A 214 14.89 -6.12 -5.17
CA CYS A 214 14.01 -6.17 -4.00
C CYS A 214 14.34 -7.31 -3.03
N HIS A 215 15.02 -8.38 -3.46
CA HIS A 215 15.31 -9.59 -2.69
C HIS A 215 16.82 -9.76 -2.53
N ARG A 216 17.37 -9.23 -1.44
CA ARG A 216 18.83 -9.19 -1.19
C ARG A 216 19.26 -9.70 0.19
#